data_AF-H6N8A1-F1
#
_entry.id   AF-H6N8A1-F1
#
_cell.length_a   1.000
_cell.length_b   1.000
_cell.length_c   1.000
_cell.angle_alpha   90.00
_cell.angle_beta   90.00
_cell.angle_gamma   90.00
#
_symmetry.space_group_name_H-M   'P 1'
#
loop_
_entity.id
_entity.type
_entity.pdbx_description
1 polymer ?
#
loop_
_entity_poly.entity_id
_entity_poly.type
_entity_poly.pdbx_seq_one_letter_code
_entity_poly.pdbx_strand_id
1 'polypeptide(L)'
;MPSKKLLVGLLTPIFALPALYPKKLEIKDYKIIVNYNGQADLLLSLQIPPDYYPYQFKKTSLYDYLTDVDSYVITNDRTSHNKSQVKVKLQSRLNSLLSKVKEFGPSLWNQDLYDSGLVFRNEQFWNNKRTSVLFLEQFVADDYVNIEDSFDLIPIHKDLIITNYRAARDPYTIFSEEVFKYFENSTANNGNNELASKFKSYVDNYNKESINSLYRFGKYIYFWNDLFKKHEQQFRELGMDDWISKGASNNNKRTFSLDNGKDGIIAKKYSRVVFTDEEIENLKKWKSDWKSNYESTSYKLTHHPALEQTTIPGAAPLAEGSQKEVVIFLFQFAALIDKYSKSNNFKTEFSDDYRKSFMESALKNAKQMASNLKERIKLIREYLQKINVVDNSFNPENGNNSNSKSLAIVTYPPSSYGAGEATIQSMSKFPFIYKDIGLKQVYPHNMGNHADDMENDIFSVDDNGWWWKIGKSDLNSNNLVEFKNTADSLLILANPEDWSLLHDKNASSIKSLGSILKGGEEIDISKINQKGYKVSYNKYHLWNEGLRSPIALNLLLDSLVNILQKQYDPEFSICGGECQGSNGNNKYAKAMDWGDYWHTHFLNGTSVAS
;
A
#
# COMPACT_ATOMS: atom_id res chain seq x y z
N MET A 1 53.29 18.76 61.88
CA MET A 1 53.11 18.19 60.53
C MET A 1 53.33 16.67 60.56
N PRO A 2 52.26 15.88 60.77
CA PRO A 2 52.15 14.48 60.39
C PRO A 2 51.09 14.36 59.25
N SER A 3 50.89 13.31 58.47
CA SER A 3 51.21 11.89 58.56
C SER A 3 51.21 11.28 57.16
N LYS A 4 52.04 10.26 56.95
CA LYS A 4 51.93 9.29 55.86
C LYS A 4 50.59 8.54 56.00
N LYS A 5 49.85 8.40 54.90
CA LYS A 5 48.94 7.26 54.72
C LYS A 5 49.26 6.54 53.41
N LEU A 6 49.78 5.33 53.64
CA LEU A 6 49.96 4.21 52.74
C LEU A 6 48.58 3.79 52.21
N LEU A 7 48.38 3.76 50.89
CA LEU A 7 47.31 2.98 50.28
C LEU A 7 47.98 1.78 49.60
N VAL A 8 47.83 0.63 50.25
CA VAL A 8 48.30 -0.67 49.75
C VAL A 8 47.42 -1.04 48.56
N GLY A 9 48.02 -1.01 47.36
CA GLY A 9 47.42 -1.61 46.17
C GLY A 9 47.38 -3.11 46.35
N LEU A 10 46.17 -3.68 46.36
CA LEU A 10 45.96 -5.10 46.17
C LEU A 10 46.41 -5.47 44.75
N LEU A 11 47.59 -6.07 44.64
CA LEU A 11 48.03 -6.81 43.46
C LEU A 11 47.09 -8.00 43.26
N THR A 12 46.10 -7.84 42.40
CA THR A 12 45.46 -8.98 41.73
C THR A 12 46.20 -9.23 40.42
N PRO A 13 46.46 -10.50 40.06
CA PRO A 13 47.24 -10.81 38.88
C PRO A 13 46.46 -10.36 37.65
N ILE A 14 47.09 -9.51 36.84
CA ILE A 14 46.66 -9.24 35.47
C ILE A 14 46.76 -10.59 34.74
N PHE A 15 45.66 -11.31 34.67
CA PHE A 15 45.45 -12.20 33.54
C PHE A 15 45.47 -11.31 32.32
N ALA A 16 46.55 -11.42 31.53
CA ALA A 16 46.61 -10.86 30.20
C ALA A 16 45.41 -11.44 29.43
N LEU A 17 44.34 -10.65 29.34
CA LEU A 17 43.32 -10.85 28.33
C LEU A 17 44.07 -10.83 26.99
N PRO A 18 43.98 -11.88 26.16
CA PRO A 18 44.47 -11.76 24.80
C PRO A 18 43.74 -10.56 24.21
N ALA A 19 44.51 -9.59 23.70
CA ALA A 19 43.96 -8.48 22.94
C ALA A 19 43.03 -9.09 21.89
N LEU A 20 41.73 -8.91 22.10
CA LEU A 20 40.73 -9.18 21.08
C LEU A 20 41.04 -8.21 19.95
N TYR A 21 41.86 -8.66 19.01
CA TYR A 21 41.97 -8.03 17.71
C TYR A 21 40.53 -7.80 17.23
N PRO A 22 40.13 -6.56 16.88
CA PRO A 22 38.82 -6.35 16.26
C PRO A 22 38.80 -7.27 15.04
N LYS A 23 37.92 -8.27 15.09
CA LYS A 23 37.72 -9.23 14.01
C LYS A 23 37.43 -8.36 12.78
N LYS A 24 38.33 -8.35 11.79
CA LYS A 24 38.15 -7.61 10.53
C LYS A 24 36.74 -7.97 10.04
N LEU A 25 35.82 -7.00 10.03
CA LEU A 25 34.47 -7.26 9.53
C LEU A 25 34.62 -7.65 8.06
N GLU A 26 34.26 -8.89 7.75
CA GLU A 26 34.25 -9.39 6.39
C GLU A 26 33.17 -8.64 5.60
N ILE A 27 33.59 -7.91 4.56
CA ILE A 27 32.67 -7.19 3.67
C ILE A 27 31.99 -8.22 2.76
N LYS A 28 30.67 -8.29 2.83
CA LYS A 28 29.83 -9.10 1.95
C LYS A 28 29.42 -8.31 0.72
N ASP A 29 29.60 -8.92 -0.45
CA ASP A 29 29.31 -8.31 -1.75
C ASP A 29 27.98 -8.77 -2.37
N TYR A 30 27.17 -7.78 -2.74
CA TYR A 30 25.85 -7.93 -3.36
C TYR A 30 25.84 -7.20 -4.72
N LYS A 31 24.96 -7.60 -5.65
CA LYS A 31 24.71 -6.80 -6.87
C LYS A 31 23.57 -5.83 -6.64
N ILE A 32 22.50 -6.29 -5.99
CA ILE A 32 21.32 -5.50 -5.66
C ILE A 32 20.99 -5.68 -4.19
N ILE A 33 20.95 -4.56 -3.45
CA ILE A 33 20.38 -4.48 -2.10
C ILE A 33 19.14 -3.60 -2.15
N VAL A 34 18.11 -4.01 -1.41
CA VAL A 34 16.94 -3.20 -1.12
C VAL A 34 16.74 -3.11 0.40
N ASN A 35 16.21 -2.01 0.91
CA ASN A 35 15.99 -1.81 2.35
C ASN A 35 14.56 -2.11 2.81
N TYR A 36 13.61 -2.25 1.87
CA TYR A 36 12.20 -2.47 2.17
C TYR A 36 11.62 -3.70 1.45
N ASN A 37 10.74 -4.45 2.11
CA ASN A 37 10.15 -5.68 1.56
C ASN A 37 9.24 -5.40 0.35
N GLY A 38 8.55 -4.26 0.32
CA GLY A 38 7.74 -3.86 -0.84
C GLY A 38 8.56 -3.69 -2.12
N GLN A 39 9.80 -3.18 -2.02
CA GLN A 39 10.72 -3.11 -3.16
C GLN A 39 11.12 -4.51 -3.63
N ALA A 40 11.41 -5.39 -2.67
CA ALA A 40 11.79 -6.77 -2.96
C ALA A 40 10.66 -7.53 -3.68
N ASP A 41 9.41 -7.33 -3.28
CA ASP A 41 8.24 -7.94 -3.91
C ASP A 41 7.99 -7.41 -5.34
N LEU A 42 8.21 -6.12 -5.58
CA LEU A 42 8.16 -5.55 -6.93
C LEU A 42 9.26 -6.13 -7.82
N LEU A 43 10.48 -6.20 -7.30
CA LEU A 43 11.63 -6.78 -7.98
C LEU A 43 11.38 -8.25 -8.34
N LEU A 44 10.81 -9.03 -7.41
CA LEU A 44 10.36 -10.39 -7.70
C LEU A 44 9.31 -10.43 -8.80
N SER A 45 8.31 -9.53 -8.75
CA SER A 45 7.27 -9.43 -9.77
C SER A 45 7.84 -9.12 -11.15
N LEU A 46 8.92 -8.31 -11.22
CA LEU A 46 9.69 -8.01 -12.44
C LEU A 46 10.70 -9.10 -12.83
N GLN A 47 10.80 -10.18 -12.06
CA GLN A 47 11.75 -11.29 -12.24
C GLN A 47 13.23 -10.92 -12.02
N ILE A 48 13.48 -9.89 -11.19
CA ILE A 48 14.80 -9.37 -10.84
C ILE A 48 15.01 -9.59 -9.33
N PRO A 49 15.29 -10.81 -8.84
CA PRO A 49 15.43 -11.03 -7.41
C PRO A 49 16.62 -10.23 -6.84
N PRO A 50 16.45 -9.51 -5.72
CA PRO A 50 17.56 -8.85 -5.05
C PRO A 50 18.50 -9.88 -4.43
N ASP A 51 19.77 -9.52 -4.20
CA ASP A 51 20.66 -10.42 -3.47
C ASP A 51 20.37 -10.37 -1.95
N TYR A 52 19.89 -9.24 -1.44
CA TYR A 52 19.45 -9.06 -0.07
C TYR A 52 17.94 -8.80 -0.01
N TYR A 53 17.21 -9.64 0.71
CA TYR A 53 15.75 -9.52 0.88
C TYR A 53 15.42 -9.17 2.35
N PRO A 54 14.89 -7.97 2.64
CA PRO A 54 14.48 -7.58 3.98
C PRO A 54 13.13 -8.21 4.38
N TYR A 55 13.04 -8.74 5.61
CA TYR A 55 11.77 -9.11 6.22
C TYR A 55 10.96 -7.87 6.62
N GLN A 56 9.64 -8.02 6.69
CA GLN A 56 8.79 -7.00 7.28
C GLN A 56 8.98 -6.91 8.80
N PHE A 57 8.66 -5.74 9.36
CA PHE A 57 8.65 -5.44 10.80
C PHE A 57 8.20 -6.62 11.67
N LYS A 58 9.05 -7.00 12.63
CA LYS A 58 8.84 -8.10 13.61
C LYS A 58 8.60 -9.49 13.00
N LYS A 59 8.88 -9.70 11.71
CA LYS A 59 8.81 -11.01 11.06
C LYS A 59 10.21 -11.59 10.84
N THR A 60 10.30 -12.91 10.92
CA THR A 60 11.53 -13.68 10.68
C THR A 60 11.43 -14.58 9.44
N SER A 61 10.30 -14.52 8.74
CA SER A 61 10.00 -15.31 7.56
C SER A 61 9.28 -14.45 6.51
N LEU A 62 9.31 -14.92 5.26
CA LEU A 62 8.51 -14.38 4.18
C LEU A 62 7.02 -14.63 4.42
N TYR A 63 6.18 -13.82 3.80
CA TYR A 63 4.74 -14.05 3.82
C TYR A 63 4.35 -15.29 3.02
N ASP A 64 3.32 -15.99 3.51
CA ASP A 64 2.73 -17.15 2.85
C ASP A 64 2.30 -16.86 1.40
N TYR A 65 1.96 -15.61 1.04
CA TYR A 65 1.60 -15.27 -0.35
C TYR A 65 2.80 -15.36 -1.31
N LEU A 66 4.00 -15.65 -0.83
CA LEU A 66 5.21 -15.97 -1.60
C LEU A 66 5.70 -17.42 -1.39
N THR A 67 5.40 -18.04 -0.24
CA THR A 67 5.96 -19.34 0.17
C THR A 67 4.95 -20.48 0.24
N ASP A 68 3.65 -20.17 0.33
CA ASP A 68 2.52 -21.11 0.33
C ASP A 68 1.39 -20.54 -0.55
N VAL A 69 1.76 -20.22 -1.80
CA VAL A 69 0.87 -19.57 -2.76
C VAL A 69 -0.31 -20.47 -3.15
N ASP A 70 -0.13 -21.78 -3.03
CA ASP A 70 -1.19 -22.76 -3.25
C ASP A 70 -2.36 -22.58 -2.27
N SER A 71 -2.15 -22.06 -1.06
CA SER A 71 -3.25 -21.76 -0.15
C SER A 71 -4.12 -20.57 -0.62
N TYR A 72 -3.63 -19.74 -1.55
CA TYR A 72 -4.28 -18.51 -2.00
C TYR A 72 -4.79 -18.54 -3.44
N VAL A 73 -4.13 -19.27 -4.34
CA VAL A 73 -4.57 -19.35 -5.74
C VAL A 73 -5.85 -20.16 -5.82
N ILE A 74 -6.94 -19.50 -6.23
CA ILE A 74 -8.24 -20.14 -6.37
C ILE A 74 -8.42 -20.69 -7.78
N THR A 75 -8.69 -22.00 -7.87
CA THR A 75 -9.03 -22.71 -9.10
C THR A 75 -10.17 -23.69 -8.86
N ASN A 76 -11.00 -23.89 -9.88
CA ASN A 76 -12.03 -24.92 -9.93
C ASN A 76 -12.27 -25.35 -11.39
N ASP A 77 -13.23 -26.24 -11.60
CA ASP A 77 -13.67 -26.77 -12.89
C ASP A 77 -14.15 -25.68 -13.89
N ARG A 78 -14.39 -24.46 -13.42
CA ARG A 78 -14.86 -23.30 -14.21
C ARG A 78 -13.78 -22.26 -14.46
N THR A 79 -12.56 -22.47 -13.97
CA THR A 79 -11.42 -21.58 -14.27
C THR A 79 -10.76 -21.92 -15.62
N SER A 80 -10.10 -20.94 -16.24
CA SER A 80 -9.41 -21.13 -17.53
C SER A 80 -8.20 -22.08 -17.39
N HIS A 81 -7.79 -22.70 -18.51
CA HIS A 81 -6.55 -23.50 -18.52
C HIS A 81 -5.33 -22.68 -18.08
N ASN A 82 -5.22 -21.43 -18.54
CA ASN A 82 -4.15 -20.50 -18.14
C ASN A 82 -4.15 -20.29 -16.63
N LYS A 83 -5.33 -20.12 -16.02
CA LYS A 83 -5.46 -20.00 -14.58
C LYS A 83 -5.05 -21.28 -13.84
N SER A 84 -5.41 -22.45 -14.35
CA SER A 84 -4.93 -23.73 -13.81
C SER A 84 -3.40 -23.85 -13.90
N GLN A 85 -2.77 -23.34 -14.96
CA GLN A 85 -1.31 -23.32 -15.07
C GLN A 85 -0.65 -22.42 -14.02
N VAL A 86 -1.26 -21.26 -13.70
CA VAL A 86 -0.79 -20.41 -12.60
C VAL A 86 -0.76 -21.20 -11.28
N LYS A 87 -1.83 -21.93 -10.97
CA LYS A 87 -1.88 -22.78 -9.76
C LYS A 87 -0.73 -23.78 -9.72
N VAL A 88 -0.46 -24.47 -10.82
CA VAL A 88 0.56 -25.53 -10.85
C VAL A 88 1.99 -24.99 -10.81
N LYS A 89 2.26 -23.83 -11.42
CA LYS A 89 3.64 -23.37 -11.67
C LYS A 89 4.10 -22.22 -10.78
N LEU A 90 3.19 -21.44 -10.19
CA LEU A 90 3.55 -20.18 -9.52
C LEU A 90 4.51 -20.39 -8.34
N GLN A 91 4.23 -21.36 -7.44
CA GLN A 91 5.12 -21.64 -6.31
C GLN A 91 6.51 -22.07 -6.78
N SER A 92 6.60 -22.95 -7.79
CA SER A 92 7.89 -23.37 -8.36
C SER A 92 8.66 -22.21 -8.96
N ARG A 93 7.98 -21.27 -9.62
CA ARG A 93 8.62 -20.08 -10.19
C ARG A 93 9.14 -19.15 -9.10
N LEU A 94 8.37 -18.91 -8.06
CA LEU A 94 8.79 -18.11 -6.90
C LEU A 94 9.97 -18.75 -6.19
N ASN A 95 9.93 -20.06 -5.95
CA ASN A 95 11.06 -20.80 -5.38
C ASN A 95 12.34 -20.64 -6.21
N SER A 96 12.23 -20.67 -7.54
CA SER A 96 13.37 -20.46 -8.44
C SER A 96 13.93 -19.03 -8.40
N LEU A 97 13.11 -18.01 -8.11
CA LEU A 97 13.58 -16.63 -7.94
C LEU A 97 14.18 -16.41 -6.55
N LEU A 98 13.49 -16.89 -5.51
CA LEU A 98 13.91 -16.79 -4.12
C LEU A 98 15.20 -17.57 -3.84
N SER A 99 15.44 -18.70 -4.53
CA SER A 99 16.69 -19.45 -4.41
C SER A 99 17.93 -18.68 -4.90
N LYS A 100 17.74 -17.53 -5.58
CA LYS A 100 18.83 -16.65 -6.03
C LYS A 100 19.11 -15.51 -5.06
N VAL A 101 18.28 -15.33 -4.03
CA VAL A 101 18.54 -14.40 -2.93
C VAL A 101 19.66 -14.98 -2.08
N LYS A 102 20.68 -14.18 -1.77
CA LYS A 102 21.86 -14.61 -0.99
C LYS A 102 21.60 -14.54 0.51
N GLU A 103 20.90 -13.50 0.94
CA GLU A 103 20.65 -13.24 2.36
C GLU A 103 19.24 -12.70 2.56
N PHE A 104 18.53 -13.28 3.53
CA PHE A 104 17.29 -12.75 4.08
C PHE A 104 17.58 -12.20 5.48
N GLY A 105 17.07 -11.01 5.80
CA GLY A 105 17.42 -10.37 7.07
C GLY A 105 16.53 -9.20 7.44
N PRO A 106 16.84 -8.47 8.51
CA PRO A 106 16.08 -7.29 8.93
C PRO A 106 16.10 -6.17 7.89
N SER A 107 15.08 -5.30 7.90
CA SER A 107 15.11 -4.02 7.18
C SER A 107 16.26 -3.10 7.67
N LEU A 108 16.57 -2.06 6.89
CA LEU A 108 17.54 -1.02 7.25
C LEU A 108 17.12 -0.24 8.50
N TRP A 109 15.82 -0.03 8.66
CA TRP A 109 15.27 0.74 9.76
C TRP A 109 15.19 -0.09 11.05
N ASN A 110 15.32 0.59 12.19
CA ASN A 110 15.18 -0.05 13.49
C ASN A 110 13.78 -0.62 13.67
N GLN A 111 13.70 -1.84 14.21
CA GLN A 111 12.44 -2.54 14.41
C GLN A 111 11.84 -2.34 15.81
N ASP A 112 12.58 -1.68 16.72
CA ASP A 112 12.18 -1.52 18.13
C ASP A 112 11.70 -0.10 18.46
N LEU A 113 11.82 0.85 17.52
CA LEU A 113 11.45 2.24 17.71
C LEU A 113 10.25 2.60 16.82
N TYR A 114 9.25 3.25 17.41
CA TYR A 114 8.14 3.86 16.66
C TYR A 114 8.59 5.12 15.89
N ASP A 115 9.86 5.50 16.03
CA ASP A 115 10.48 6.61 15.31
C ASP A 115 11.08 6.10 13.99
N SER A 116 10.50 6.54 12.88
CA SER A 116 10.94 6.23 11.52
C SER A 116 12.16 7.05 11.11
N GLY A 117 13.08 6.47 10.35
CA GLY A 117 14.14 7.22 9.67
C GLY A 117 15.48 6.50 9.64
N LEU A 118 16.45 7.07 8.90
CA LEU A 118 17.82 6.54 8.79
C LEU A 118 18.62 6.71 10.10
N VAL A 119 18.21 7.62 11.00
CA VAL A 119 18.91 7.90 12.28
C VAL A 119 18.94 6.70 13.22
N PHE A 120 17.99 5.77 13.12
CA PHE A 120 17.89 4.64 14.04
C PHE A 120 18.47 3.32 13.51
N ARG A 121 19.21 3.34 12.41
CA ARG A 121 19.77 2.14 11.75
C ARG A 121 20.51 1.19 12.70
N ASN A 122 20.39 -0.11 12.43
CA ASN A 122 21.28 -1.13 13.01
C ASN A 122 22.68 -1.08 12.38
N GLU A 123 23.55 -0.21 12.90
CA GLU A 123 24.90 0.01 12.35
C GLU A 123 25.73 -1.28 12.26
N GLN A 124 25.67 -2.14 13.29
CA GLN A 124 26.45 -3.38 13.33
C GLN A 124 26.08 -4.34 12.20
N PHE A 125 24.83 -4.37 11.78
CA PHE A 125 24.35 -5.29 10.75
C PHE A 125 24.67 -4.84 9.32
N TRP A 126 24.69 -3.54 9.07
CA TRP A 126 24.75 -3.00 7.71
C TRP A 126 26.13 -2.50 7.30
N ASN A 127 27.02 -2.20 8.24
CA ASN A 127 28.37 -1.68 7.97
C ASN A 127 29.30 -2.66 7.24
N ASN A 128 28.94 -3.94 7.14
CA ASN A 128 29.72 -4.94 6.41
C ASN A 128 29.13 -5.33 5.05
N LYS A 129 28.17 -4.55 4.53
CA LYS A 129 27.52 -4.85 3.25
C LYS A 129 27.96 -3.85 2.18
N ARG A 130 28.32 -4.36 1.01
CA ARG A 130 28.64 -3.57 -0.19
C ARG A 130 27.81 -4.05 -1.37
N THR A 131 27.33 -3.13 -2.20
CA THR A 131 26.49 -3.45 -3.36
C THR A 131 26.90 -2.70 -4.62
N SER A 132 26.61 -3.25 -5.80
CA SER A 132 26.67 -2.47 -7.04
C SER A 132 25.55 -1.42 -7.05
N VAL A 133 24.30 -1.85 -6.79
CA VAL A 133 23.12 -0.97 -6.74
C VAL A 133 22.44 -1.08 -5.40
N LEU A 134 22.16 0.06 -4.79
CA LEU A 134 21.29 0.17 -3.62
C LEU A 134 19.97 0.82 -4.04
N PHE A 135 18.86 0.09 -3.89
CA PHE A 135 17.54 0.71 -3.91
C PHE A 135 17.20 1.14 -2.49
N LEU A 136 17.11 2.44 -2.28
CA LEU A 136 16.76 3.03 -1.01
C LEU A 136 15.33 3.55 -1.09
N GLU A 137 14.43 2.85 -0.40
CA GLU A 137 13.13 3.39 -0.06
C GLU A 137 13.36 4.51 0.94
N GLN A 138 13.03 5.74 0.56
CA GLN A 138 13.23 6.93 1.38
C GLN A 138 11.89 7.41 1.94
N PHE A 139 11.88 7.92 3.16
CA PHE A 139 10.75 8.73 3.63
C PHE A 139 10.90 10.14 3.02
N VAL A 140 9.82 10.70 2.47
CA VAL A 140 9.83 12.02 1.79
C VAL A 140 10.42 13.14 2.67
N ALA A 141 10.34 12.96 3.99
CA ALA A 141 10.99 13.77 5.00
C ALA A 141 11.71 12.87 6.02
N ASP A 142 12.56 11.95 5.54
CA ASP A 142 13.58 11.31 6.38
C ASP A 142 14.33 12.39 7.18
N ASP A 143 14.99 11.98 8.27
CA ASP A 143 15.76 12.85 9.18
C ASP A 143 16.78 13.79 8.48
N TYR A 144 17.05 13.52 7.20
CA TYR A 144 17.98 14.25 6.35
C TYR A 144 17.26 14.96 5.19
N VAL A 145 17.33 16.29 5.18
CA VAL A 145 16.77 17.15 4.13
C VAL A 145 17.48 16.92 2.77
N ASN A 146 18.77 16.60 2.81
CA ASN A 146 19.59 16.11 1.71
C ASN A 146 20.06 14.69 2.02
N ILE A 147 19.75 13.73 1.14
CA ILE A 147 20.09 12.31 1.35
C ILE A 147 21.59 12.06 1.40
N GLU A 148 22.40 12.91 0.76
CA GLU A 148 23.87 12.83 0.76
C GLU A 148 24.44 12.91 2.19
N ASP A 149 23.74 13.60 3.09
CA ASP A 149 24.13 13.73 4.50
C ASP A 149 23.97 12.42 5.28
N SER A 150 23.29 11.43 4.69
CA SER A 150 23.07 10.09 5.28
C SER A 150 23.94 9.00 4.63
N PHE A 151 24.88 9.35 3.74
CA PHE A 151 25.66 8.35 3.00
C PHE A 151 26.54 7.47 3.89
N ASP A 152 27.03 8.00 5.02
CA ASP A 152 27.75 7.22 6.03
C ASP A 152 26.83 6.21 6.76
N LEU A 153 25.50 6.44 6.70
CA LEU A 153 24.48 5.60 7.30
C LEU A 153 23.88 4.58 6.34
N ILE A 154 24.29 4.47 5.09
CA ILE A 154 23.77 3.46 4.15
C ILE A 154 24.86 2.48 3.73
N PRO A 155 24.52 1.27 3.23
CA PRO A 155 25.52 0.32 2.74
C PRO A 155 26.42 0.93 1.66
N ILE A 156 27.68 0.49 1.59
CA ILE A 156 28.61 0.94 0.56
C ILE A 156 28.04 0.57 -0.81
N HIS A 157 27.91 1.52 -1.73
CA HIS A 157 27.27 1.31 -3.02
C HIS A 157 28.01 2.03 -4.16
N LYS A 158 27.88 1.53 -5.40
CA LYS A 158 28.34 2.25 -6.61
C LYS A 158 27.28 3.20 -7.14
N ASP A 159 26.04 2.72 -7.20
CA ASP A 159 24.88 3.48 -7.65
C ASP A 159 23.79 3.46 -6.59
N LEU A 160 23.17 4.62 -6.34
CA LEU A 160 22.02 4.80 -5.47
C LEU A 160 20.78 5.07 -6.31
N ILE A 161 19.73 4.28 -6.12
CA ILE A 161 18.42 4.51 -6.71
C ILE A 161 17.44 4.77 -5.58
N ILE A 162 16.94 6.01 -5.52
CA ILE A 162 15.96 6.41 -4.52
C ILE A 162 14.58 6.03 -5.04
N THR A 163 13.87 5.23 -4.25
CA THR A 163 12.47 4.88 -4.48
C THR A 163 11.62 5.42 -3.37
N ASN A 164 10.33 5.54 -3.66
CA ASN A 164 9.41 6.06 -2.68
C ASN A 164 8.02 5.49 -2.98
N TYR A 165 7.71 4.33 -2.42
CA TYR A 165 6.37 3.74 -2.35
C TYR A 165 5.37 4.76 -1.79
N ARG A 166 5.80 5.55 -0.80
CA ARG A 166 5.00 6.61 -0.22
C ARG A 166 4.77 7.78 -1.19
N ALA A 167 5.58 7.91 -2.23
CA ALA A 167 5.35 8.84 -3.33
C ALA A 167 4.78 8.17 -4.57
N ALA A 168 4.10 7.04 -4.43
CA ALA A 168 3.25 6.47 -5.48
C ALA A 168 1.79 6.99 -5.44
N ARG A 169 1.55 8.14 -4.78
CA ARG A 169 0.21 8.66 -4.45
C ARG A 169 -0.13 9.88 -5.27
N ASP A 170 -1.41 10.19 -5.39
CA ASP A 170 -1.83 11.37 -6.16
C ASP A 170 -1.17 12.65 -5.60
N PRO A 171 -0.31 13.33 -6.38
CA PRO A 171 0.29 14.59 -5.98
C PRO A 171 -0.77 15.67 -5.66
N TYR A 172 -1.92 15.66 -6.35
CA TYR A 172 -2.88 16.76 -6.35
C TYR A 172 -3.96 16.70 -5.26
N THR A 173 -3.75 15.78 -4.31
CA THR A 173 -4.60 15.44 -3.19
C THR A 173 -4.95 16.66 -2.32
N ILE A 174 -3.95 17.28 -1.72
CA ILE A 174 -4.11 18.39 -0.78
C ILE A 174 -4.03 19.75 -1.49
N PHE A 175 -3.10 19.87 -2.44
CA PHE A 175 -2.80 21.07 -3.19
C PHE A 175 -3.06 20.83 -4.67
N SER A 176 -3.54 21.85 -5.38
CA SER A 176 -3.92 21.70 -6.79
C SER A 176 -2.70 21.59 -7.71
N GLU A 177 -2.91 21.11 -8.94
CA GLU A 177 -1.88 21.03 -9.98
C GLU A 177 -1.17 22.39 -10.22
N GLU A 178 -1.88 23.50 -10.07
CA GLU A 178 -1.28 24.84 -10.19
C GLU A 178 -0.23 25.12 -9.12
N VAL A 179 -0.38 24.58 -7.89
CA VAL A 179 0.62 24.71 -6.84
C VAL A 179 1.89 23.94 -7.22
N PHE A 180 1.74 22.73 -7.78
CA PHE A 180 2.87 21.92 -8.28
C PHE A 180 3.64 22.64 -9.39
N LYS A 181 2.93 23.17 -10.40
CA LYS A 181 3.53 23.95 -11.50
C LYS A 181 4.27 25.19 -10.99
N TYR A 182 3.72 25.86 -9.97
CA TYR A 182 4.40 27.00 -9.35
C TYR A 182 5.70 26.58 -8.64
N PHE A 183 5.72 25.44 -7.93
CA PHE A 183 6.94 24.92 -7.31
C PHE A 183 8.02 24.57 -8.35
N GLU A 184 7.62 24.13 -9.55
CA GLU A 184 8.55 23.80 -10.63
C GLU A 184 9.17 25.04 -11.27
N ASN A 185 8.34 26.01 -11.70
CA ASN A 185 8.77 27.07 -12.62
C ASN A 185 8.35 28.48 -12.18
N SER A 186 7.86 28.67 -10.96
CA SER A 186 7.30 29.95 -10.44
C SER A 186 6.24 30.59 -11.37
N THR A 187 5.59 29.78 -12.20
CA THR A 187 4.59 30.22 -13.18
C THR A 187 3.29 29.49 -12.90
N ALA A 188 2.23 30.24 -12.56
CA ALA A 188 0.88 29.73 -12.52
C ALA A 188 -0.10 30.81 -13.02
N ASN A 189 -1.12 30.36 -13.75
CA ASN A 189 -2.18 31.21 -14.27
C ASN A 189 -3.38 31.13 -13.31
N ASN A 190 -3.69 32.24 -12.62
CA ASN A 190 -4.83 32.50 -11.70
C ASN A 190 -4.50 32.59 -10.18
N GLY A 191 -5.49 33.02 -9.38
CA GLY A 191 -5.41 33.37 -7.94
C GLY A 191 -4.94 32.30 -6.94
N ASN A 192 -4.43 31.14 -7.39
CA ASN A 192 -3.67 30.21 -6.55
C ASN A 192 -2.18 30.59 -6.42
N ASN A 193 -1.72 31.63 -7.13
CA ASN A 193 -0.34 32.12 -7.04
C ASN A 193 0.04 32.61 -5.64
N GLU A 194 -0.90 33.21 -4.88
CA GLU A 194 -0.61 33.70 -3.54
C GLU A 194 -0.37 32.55 -2.54
N LEU A 195 -1.25 31.54 -2.55
CA LEU A 195 -1.07 30.33 -1.75
C LEU A 195 0.25 29.63 -2.12
N ALA A 196 0.47 29.38 -3.41
CA ALA A 196 1.64 28.64 -3.88
C ALA A 196 2.96 29.37 -3.59
N SER A 197 3.00 30.69 -3.75
CA SER A 197 4.20 31.50 -3.46
C SER A 197 4.52 31.55 -1.97
N LYS A 198 3.52 31.80 -1.11
CA LYS A 198 3.69 31.79 0.35
C LYS A 198 4.07 30.40 0.84
N PHE A 199 3.46 29.35 0.29
CA PHE A 199 3.77 27.98 0.66
C PHE A 199 5.19 27.58 0.23
N LYS A 200 5.60 27.88 -1.01
CA LYS A 200 6.98 27.64 -1.45
C LYS A 200 7.98 28.38 -0.57
N SER A 201 7.73 29.65 -0.27
CA SER A 201 8.57 30.45 0.63
C SER A 201 8.65 29.86 2.05
N TYR A 202 7.54 29.34 2.57
CA TYR A 202 7.53 28.65 3.86
C TYR A 202 8.44 27.42 3.87
N VAL A 203 8.40 26.62 2.80
CA VAL A 203 9.22 25.41 2.67
C VAL A 203 10.69 25.77 2.50
N ASP A 204 11.01 26.76 1.67
CA ASP A 204 12.38 27.19 1.39
C ASP A 204 13.06 27.83 2.61
N ASN A 205 12.28 28.45 3.51
CA ASN A 205 12.78 29.10 4.73
C ASN A 205 12.48 28.29 6.01
N TYR A 206 12.14 27.01 5.88
CA TYR A 206 11.76 26.19 7.03
C TYR A 206 12.96 25.97 7.96
N ASN A 207 12.82 26.39 9.21
CA ASN A 207 13.88 26.34 10.22
C ASN A 207 13.40 25.83 11.58
N LYS A 208 12.21 25.21 11.65
CA LYS A 208 11.69 24.63 12.89
C LYS A 208 12.46 23.36 13.24
N GLU A 209 12.63 23.13 14.54
CA GLU A 209 13.31 21.93 15.08
C GLU A 209 12.55 20.65 14.75
N SER A 210 11.22 20.68 14.76
CA SER A 210 10.37 19.56 14.35
C SER A 210 9.79 19.76 12.95
N ILE A 211 9.72 18.68 12.15
CA ILE A 211 9.14 18.67 10.80
C ILE A 211 7.61 18.49 10.90
N ASN A 212 6.84 19.45 10.42
CA ASN A 212 5.37 19.41 10.39
C ASN A 212 4.77 18.98 9.03
N SER A 213 3.45 18.79 8.96
CA SER A 213 2.73 18.35 7.75
C SER A 213 2.92 19.29 6.57
N LEU A 214 2.85 20.62 6.78
CA LEU A 214 3.04 21.59 5.69
C LEU A 214 4.39 21.45 5.00
N TYR A 215 5.48 21.38 5.75
CA TYR A 215 6.82 21.21 5.17
C TYR A 215 6.94 19.88 4.40
N ARG A 216 6.39 18.79 4.96
CA ARG A 216 6.38 17.46 4.32
C ARG A 216 5.68 17.49 2.97
N PHE A 217 4.52 18.16 2.86
CA PHE A 217 3.83 18.34 1.58
C PHE A 217 4.65 19.17 0.59
N GLY A 218 5.39 20.18 1.05
CA GLY A 218 6.30 20.95 0.20
C GLY A 218 7.41 20.09 -0.41
N LYS A 219 8.08 19.27 0.42
CA LYS A 219 9.10 18.31 -0.04
C LYS A 219 8.51 17.25 -0.99
N TYR A 220 7.28 16.83 -0.74
CA TYR A 220 6.54 15.93 -1.61
C TYR A 220 6.31 16.51 -3.02
N ILE A 221 5.96 17.80 -3.10
CA ILE A 221 5.81 18.50 -4.37
C ILE A 221 7.13 18.54 -5.14
N TYR A 222 8.23 18.87 -4.46
CA TYR A 222 9.56 18.88 -5.07
C TYR A 222 9.96 17.51 -5.63
N PHE A 223 9.72 16.45 -4.84
CA PHE A 223 9.99 15.08 -5.25
C PHE A 223 9.25 14.72 -6.56
N TRP A 224 7.95 14.98 -6.64
CA TRP A 224 7.16 14.65 -7.82
C TRP A 224 7.57 15.45 -9.05
N ASN A 225 7.80 16.75 -8.90
CA ASN A 225 8.26 17.59 -9.99
C ASN A 225 9.59 17.07 -10.57
N ASP A 226 10.54 16.69 -9.70
CA ASP A 226 11.82 16.11 -10.13
C ASP A 226 11.64 14.75 -10.81
N LEU A 227 10.81 13.86 -10.23
CA LEU A 227 10.55 12.53 -10.75
C LEU A 227 9.91 12.59 -12.15
N PHE A 228 8.84 13.38 -12.33
CA PHE A 228 8.19 13.54 -13.63
C PHE A 228 9.13 14.13 -14.67
N LYS A 229 9.88 15.17 -14.30
CA LYS A 229 10.84 15.82 -15.21
C LYS A 229 11.93 14.86 -15.68
N LYS A 230 12.46 14.02 -14.79
CA LYS A 230 13.56 13.09 -15.09
C LYS A 230 13.14 11.83 -15.86
N HIS A 231 11.84 11.47 -15.81
CA HIS A 231 11.31 10.19 -16.32
C HIS A 231 10.08 10.35 -17.22
N GLU A 232 9.87 11.55 -17.78
CA GLU A 232 8.69 11.92 -18.56
C GLU A 232 8.41 10.94 -19.71
N GLN A 233 9.46 10.53 -20.45
CA GLN A 233 9.32 9.56 -21.54
C GLN A 233 8.86 8.18 -21.02
N GLN A 234 9.52 7.66 -20.00
CA GLN A 234 9.18 6.36 -19.41
C GLN A 234 7.74 6.35 -18.88
N PHE A 235 7.32 7.42 -18.20
CA PHE A 235 5.95 7.52 -17.68
C PHE A 235 4.90 7.62 -18.79
N ARG A 236 5.19 8.34 -19.88
CA ARG A 236 4.34 8.31 -21.08
C ARG A 236 4.21 6.91 -21.66
N GLU A 237 5.32 6.19 -21.79
CA GLU A 237 5.33 4.82 -22.34
C GLU A 237 4.53 3.84 -21.46
N LEU A 238 4.61 3.99 -20.14
CA LEU A 238 3.87 3.21 -19.15
C LEU A 238 2.37 3.57 -19.11
N GLY A 239 1.98 4.73 -19.64
CA GLY A 239 0.62 5.26 -19.51
C GLY A 239 0.31 5.70 -18.07
N MET A 240 1.30 6.28 -17.38
CA MET A 240 1.18 6.76 -16.00
C MET A 240 -0.03 7.71 -15.82
N ASP A 241 -0.31 8.55 -16.81
CA ASP A 241 -1.44 9.47 -16.78
C ASP A 241 -2.79 8.75 -16.61
N ASP A 242 -2.98 7.58 -17.20
CA ASP A 242 -4.23 6.82 -17.04
C ASP A 242 -4.44 6.32 -15.60
N TRP A 243 -3.34 6.23 -14.83
CA TRP A 243 -3.33 5.81 -13.43
C TRP A 243 -3.37 6.99 -12.46
N ILE A 244 -2.73 8.11 -12.81
CA ILE A 244 -2.64 9.33 -11.99
C ILE A 244 -3.81 10.28 -12.24
N SER A 245 -4.31 10.42 -13.47
CA SER A 245 -5.57 11.14 -13.75
C SER A 245 -6.05 11.06 -15.22
N LYS A 246 -7.34 10.71 -15.45
CA LYS A 246 -8.15 11.19 -16.60
C LYS A 246 -9.66 11.20 -16.27
N GLY A 247 -10.09 12.22 -15.53
CA GLY A 247 -11.50 12.66 -15.52
C GLY A 247 -11.73 13.77 -16.55
N ALA A 248 -11.27 13.60 -17.79
CA ALA A 248 -11.67 14.50 -18.86
C ALA A 248 -13.17 14.29 -19.10
N SER A 249 -13.96 15.34 -18.83
CA SER A 249 -15.41 15.42 -18.98
C SER A 249 -16.28 14.71 -17.90
N ASN A 250 -16.68 15.54 -16.94
CA ASN A 250 -18.02 15.65 -16.38
C ASN A 250 -18.55 14.84 -15.18
N ASN A 251 -18.06 13.67 -14.74
CA ASN A 251 -18.72 13.05 -13.56
C ASN A 251 -17.90 12.20 -12.58
N ASN A 252 -16.60 11.95 -12.81
CA ASN A 252 -15.82 11.05 -11.93
C ASN A 252 -14.90 11.77 -10.92
N LYS A 253 -15.40 12.85 -10.30
CA LYS A 253 -14.67 13.73 -9.36
C LYS A 253 -14.66 13.22 -7.90
N ARG A 254 -15.06 11.96 -7.67
CA ARG A 254 -15.37 11.43 -6.33
C ARG A 254 -14.17 10.75 -5.69
N THR A 255 -13.85 11.15 -4.45
CA THR A 255 -12.56 10.88 -3.79
C THR A 255 -12.72 10.07 -2.50
N PHE A 256 -13.75 10.27 -1.72
CA PHE A 256 -13.99 9.55 -0.46
C PHE A 256 -15.25 8.70 -0.54
N SER A 257 -16.17 9.07 -1.42
CA SER A 257 -17.45 8.43 -1.52
C SER A 257 -18.03 8.60 -2.91
N LEU A 258 -18.61 7.52 -3.44
CA LEU A 258 -19.43 7.60 -4.64
C LEU A 258 -20.77 8.34 -4.41
N ASP A 259 -21.12 8.68 -3.18
CA ASP A 259 -22.23 9.56 -2.80
C ASP A 259 -21.72 10.98 -2.47
N ASN A 260 -22.16 11.96 -3.27
CA ASN A 260 -21.78 13.37 -3.15
C ASN A 260 -22.06 13.96 -1.75
N GLY A 261 -23.14 13.56 -1.10
CA GLY A 261 -23.50 14.07 0.22
C GLY A 261 -22.50 13.62 1.29
N LYS A 262 -21.94 12.42 1.15
CA LYS A 262 -20.96 11.87 2.09
C LYS A 262 -19.53 12.32 1.76
N ASP A 263 -19.22 12.47 0.48
CA ASP A 263 -17.88 12.83 -0.01
C ASP A 263 -17.36 14.13 0.64
N GLY A 264 -18.18 15.19 0.61
CA GLY A 264 -17.82 16.48 1.19
C GLY A 264 -17.76 16.49 2.73
N ILE A 265 -18.48 15.59 3.41
CA ILE A 265 -18.40 15.45 4.88
C ILE A 265 -17.08 14.78 5.26
N ILE A 266 -16.74 13.68 4.58
CA ILE A 266 -15.51 12.94 4.84
C ILE A 266 -14.29 13.79 4.49
N ALA A 267 -14.32 14.55 3.39
CA ALA A 267 -13.28 15.50 3.03
C ALA A 267 -12.94 16.49 4.15
N LYS A 268 -13.95 17.07 4.81
CA LYS A 268 -13.77 18.00 5.92
C LYS A 268 -13.17 17.32 7.15
N LYS A 269 -13.66 16.13 7.49
CA LYS A 269 -13.10 15.33 8.60
C LYS A 269 -11.64 15.01 8.32
N TYR A 270 -11.36 14.57 7.11
CA TYR A 270 -10.02 14.26 6.65
C TYR A 270 -9.08 15.47 6.78
N SER A 271 -9.44 16.65 6.25
CA SER A 271 -8.59 17.84 6.35
C SER A 271 -8.26 18.27 7.79
N ARG A 272 -9.15 18.02 8.75
CA ARG A 272 -8.93 18.31 10.17
C ARG A 272 -7.96 17.33 10.83
N VAL A 273 -7.89 16.09 10.34
CA VAL A 273 -6.99 15.07 10.87
C VAL A 273 -5.56 15.26 10.33
N VAL A 274 -5.42 15.76 9.08
CA VAL A 274 -4.13 15.93 8.39
C VAL A 274 -3.27 17.06 8.99
N PHE A 275 -3.91 18.16 9.36
CA PHE A 275 -3.26 19.42 9.72
C PHE A 275 -3.58 19.79 11.16
N THR A 276 -2.59 20.34 11.85
CA THR A 276 -2.84 20.99 13.15
C THR A 276 -3.63 22.29 12.96
N ASP A 277 -4.24 22.77 14.04
CA ASP A 277 -4.93 24.06 14.01
C ASP A 277 -4.00 25.22 13.59
N GLU A 278 -2.73 25.19 14.04
CA GLU A 278 -1.70 26.18 13.62
C GLU A 278 -1.47 26.13 12.10
N GLU A 279 -1.38 24.93 11.53
CA GLU A 279 -1.16 24.75 10.09
C GLU A 279 -2.37 25.22 9.27
N ILE A 280 -3.59 24.91 9.74
CA ILE A 280 -4.84 25.39 9.13
C ILE A 280 -4.91 26.92 9.19
N GLU A 281 -4.51 27.53 10.31
CA GLU A 281 -4.43 28.99 10.42
C GLU A 281 -3.41 29.59 9.45
N ASN A 282 -2.23 28.98 9.29
CA ASN A 282 -1.23 29.44 8.32
C ASN A 282 -1.77 29.40 6.89
N LEU A 283 -2.43 28.31 6.51
CA LEU A 283 -3.07 28.18 5.21
C LEU A 283 -4.14 29.25 5.00
N LYS A 284 -4.97 29.54 6.01
CA LYS A 284 -5.96 30.63 5.99
C LYS A 284 -5.35 32.02 5.96
N LYS A 285 -4.17 32.24 6.57
CA LYS A 285 -3.41 33.50 6.44
C LYS A 285 -2.84 33.68 5.03
N TRP A 286 -2.49 32.58 4.36
CA TRP A 286 -1.99 32.62 3.00
C TRP A 286 -3.11 32.84 1.98
N LYS A 287 -4.29 32.28 2.25
CA LYS A 287 -5.51 32.46 1.46
C LYS A 287 -6.72 32.35 2.37
N SER A 288 -7.44 33.45 2.60
CA SER A 288 -8.49 33.54 3.65
C SER A 288 -9.66 32.57 3.47
N ASP A 289 -9.97 32.22 2.23
CA ASP A 289 -10.97 31.21 1.85
C ASP A 289 -10.36 29.84 1.59
N TRP A 290 -9.13 29.58 2.09
CA TRP A 290 -8.45 28.31 1.87
C TRP A 290 -9.32 27.15 2.31
N LYS A 291 -9.43 26.22 1.38
CA LYS A 291 -10.05 24.92 1.52
C LYS A 291 -9.04 23.94 0.97
N SER A 292 -8.91 22.79 1.62
CA SER A 292 -8.23 21.65 1.00
C SER A 292 -8.79 21.44 -0.39
N ASN A 293 -8.00 20.91 -1.33
CA ASN A 293 -8.51 20.67 -2.68
C ASN A 293 -9.85 19.92 -2.59
N TYR A 294 -9.95 18.93 -1.68
CA TYR A 294 -11.12 18.15 -1.24
C TYR A 294 -12.35 18.85 -0.67
N GLU A 295 -12.28 20.15 -0.39
CA GLU A 295 -13.44 20.94 0.02
C GLU A 295 -13.90 21.94 -1.06
N SER A 296 -13.15 22.10 -2.15
CA SER A 296 -13.39 23.11 -3.18
C SER A 296 -14.33 22.61 -4.29
N THR A 297 -15.54 23.13 -4.42
CA THR A 297 -16.55 22.65 -5.40
C THR A 297 -16.14 22.75 -6.89
N SER A 298 -15.02 23.42 -7.19
CA SER A 298 -14.46 23.65 -8.53
C SER A 298 -13.22 22.78 -8.81
N TYR A 299 -13.33 21.47 -8.64
CA TYR A 299 -12.24 20.54 -8.94
C TYR A 299 -11.91 20.44 -10.43
N LYS A 300 -10.62 20.47 -10.75
CA LYS A 300 -10.09 20.00 -12.03
C LYS A 300 -9.44 18.61 -11.96
N LEU A 301 -8.72 18.25 -10.90
CA LEU A 301 -8.09 16.93 -10.73
C LEU A 301 -7.89 16.63 -9.24
N THR A 302 -8.48 15.56 -8.71
CA THR A 302 -8.25 15.03 -7.35
C THR A 302 -8.53 13.52 -7.29
N HIS A 303 -7.65 12.78 -6.63
CA HIS A 303 -7.83 11.40 -6.19
C HIS A 303 -7.44 11.24 -4.70
N HIS A 304 -8.05 10.22 -4.09
CA HIS A 304 -7.83 9.51 -2.82
C HIS A 304 -6.69 9.96 -1.88
N PRO A 305 -6.98 10.38 -0.62
CA PRO A 305 -5.96 10.92 0.26
C PRO A 305 -5.40 10.07 1.39
N ALA A 306 -4.09 10.04 1.42
CA ALA A 306 -3.36 8.97 2.02
C ALA A 306 -2.62 9.36 3.32
N LEU A 307 -2.90 8.89 4.56
CA LEU A 307 -2.07 9.27 5.74
C LEU A 307 -1.64 8.31 6.88
N GLU A 308 -0.34 8.00 7.11
CA GLU A 308 0.27 7.32 8.31
C GLU A 308 -0.41 7.50 9.68
N GLN A 309 -0.26 6.48 10.53
CA GLN A 309 -0.77 6.39 11.90
C GLN A 309 -0.62 7.73 12.64
N THR A 310 -1.74 8.44 12.86
CA THR A 310 -1.73 9.65 13.67
C THR A 310 -1.59 9.28 15.14
N THR A 311 -0.37 9.16 15.64
CA THR A 311 -0.10 9.27 17.08
C THR A 311 -0.01 10.73 17.52
N ILE A 312 0.24 11.67 16.58
CA ILE A 312 0.35 13.12 16.84
C ILE A 312 -0.22 13.90 15.64
N PRO A 313 -1.14 14.87 15.84
CA PRO A 313 -1.51 15.84 14.82
C PRO A 313 -0.27 16.53 14.23
N GLY A 314 -0.10 16.52 12.89
CA GLY A 314 1.07 17.10 12.22
C GLY A 314 2.22 16.12 11.92
N ALA A 315 2.10 14.82 12.24
CA ALA A 315 3.00 13.78 11.77
C ALA A 315 2.74 13.43 10.29
N ALA A 316 3.78 12.98 9.54
CA ALA A 316 3.73 12.71 8.09
C ALA A 316 2.48 11.94 7.78
N PRO A 317 1.65 12.46 6.88
CA PRO A 317 0.42 11.80 6.68
C PRO A 317 0.59 11.17 5.29
N LEU A 318 0.96 9.89 5.27
CA LEU A 318 1.18 9.15 4.03
C LEU A 318 0.65 7.65 3.96
N ALA A 319 -0.52 7.37 3.35
CA ALA A 319 -1.00 6.16 2.58
C ALA A 319 -2.53 6.08 2.26
N GLU A 320 -2.93 5.82 0.99
CA GLU A 320 -4.30 5.48 0.52
C GLU A 320 -4.20 4.60 -0.74
N GLY A 321 -4.54 3.31 -0.62
CA GLY A 321 -5.20 2.64 -1.74
C GLY A 321 -4.35 1.79 -2.70
N SER A 322 -3.42 1.02 -2.16
CA SER A 322 -2.92 -0.29 -2.62
C SER A 322 -2.79 -0.60 -4.12
N GLN A 323 -3.89 -0.75 -4.86
CA GLN A 323 -3.83 -1.23 -6.24
C GLN A 323 -3.24 -0.20 -7.21
N LYS A 324 -3.73 1.06 -7.16
CA LYS A 324 -3.18 2.13 -7.99
C LYS A 324 -1.77 2.51 -7.53
N GLU A 325 -1.56 2.56 -6.22
CA GLU A 325 -0.25 2.79 -5.60
C GLU A 325 0.75 1.72 -6.03
N VAL A 326 0.37 0.44 -6.06
CA VAL A 326 1.25 -0.63 -6.57
C VAL A 326 1.61 -0.44 -8.02
N VAL A 327 0.67 0.00 -8.86
CA VAL A 327 0.97 0.23 -10.27
C VAL A 327 1.87 1.46 -10.44
N ILE A 328 1.59 2.55 -9.73
CA ILE A 328 2.41 3.76 -9.76
C ILE A 328 3.82 3.47 -9.19
N PHE A 329 3.92 2.69 -8.11
CA PHE A 329 5.20 2.27 -7.54
C PHE A 329 5.95 1.35 -8.49
N LEU A 330 5.26 0.39 -9.11
CA LEU A 330 5.81 -0.46 -10.16
C LEU A 330 6.33 0.37 -11.34
N PHE A 331 5.60 1.43 -11.73
CA PHE A 331 5.98 2.34 -12.80
C PHE A 331 7.20 3.18 -12.44
N GLN A 332 7.23 3.73 -11.23
CA GLN A 332 8.40 4.40 -10.68
C GLN A 332 9.62 3.48 -10.72
N PHE A 333 9.49 2.27 -10.17
CA PHE A 333 10.57 1.30 -10.08
C PHE A 333 11.06 0.89 -11.48
N ALA A 334 10.15 0.62 -12.41
CA ALA A 334 10.47 0.25 -13.78
C ALA A 334 11.15 1.39 -14.55
N ALA A 335 10.71 2.63 -14.36
CA ALA A 335 11.33 3.81 -14.98
C ALA A 335 12.74 4.08 -14.45
N LEU A 336 12.96 3.87 -13.15
CA LEU A 336 14.28 3.99 -12.52
C LEU A 336 15.23 2.88 -12.99
N ILE A 337 14.75 1.64 -13.06
CA ILE A 337 15.54 0.51 -13.58
C ILE A 337 15.88 0.70 -15.06
N ASP A 338 14.94 1.14 -15.89
CA ASP A 338 15.19 1.39 -17.32
C ASP A 338 16.24 2.48 -17.54
N LYS A 339 16.20 3.54 -16.73
CA LYS A 339 17.24 4.57 -16.78
C LYS A 339 18.60 4.00 -16.37
N TYR A 340 18.63 3.21 -15.30
CA TYR A 340 19.86 2.58 -14.82
C TYR A 340 20.44 1.58 -15.83
N SER A 341 19.60 0.77 -16.50
CA SER A 341 20.02 -0.23 -17.48
C SER A 341 20.70 0.38 -18.72
N LYS A 342 20.52 1.68 -18.95
CA LYS A 342 21.19 2.44 -20.02
C LYS A 342 22.52 3.05 -19.60
N SER A 343 22.90 2.96 -18.32
CA SER A 343 24.13 3.53 -17.77
C SER A 343 25.39 2.72 -18.10
N ASN A 344 26.57 3.35 -18.02
CA ASN A 344 27.85 2.66 -18.18
C ASN A 344 28.14 1.70 -17.03
N ASN A 345 27.75 2.06 -15.80
CA ASN A 345 27.91 1.18 -14.64
C ASN A 345 27.12 -0.12 -14.83
N PHE A 346 25.88 -0.05 -15.33
CA PHE A 346 25.11 -1.26 -15.62
C PHE A 346 25.78 -2.18 -16.64
N LYS A 347 26.34 -1.62 -17.74
CA LYS A 347 27.02 -2.41 -18.78
C LYS A 347 28.19 -3.22 -18.21
N THR A 348 28.90 -2.65 -17.24
CA THR A 348 30.04 -3.30 -16.57
C THR A 348 29.59 -4.25 -15.45
N GLU A 349 28.68 -3.80 -14.59
CA GLU A 349 28.27 -4.55 -13.40
C GLU A 349 27.36 -5.73 -13.73
N PHE A 350 26.59 -5.67 -14.82
CA PHE A 350 25.59 -6.68 -15.19
C PHE A 350 25.91 -7.37 -16.52
N SER A 351 27.14 -7.26 -17.06
CA SER A 351 27.51 -7.82 -18.37
C SER A 351 27.08 -9.28 -18.56
N ASP A 352 27.34 -10.09 -17.53
CA ASP A 352 27.11 -11.54 -17.48
C ASP A 352 26.10 -11.93 -16.37
N ASP A 353 25.36 -10.95 -15.85
CA ASP A 353 24.36 -11.20 -14.82
C ASP A 353 23.03 -11.65 -15.43
N TYR A 354 22.45 -12.74 -14.91
CA TYR A 354 21.19 -13.29 -15.41
C TYR A 354 20.00 -12.32 -15.29
N ARG A 355 20.10 -11.26 -14.48
CA ARG A 355 19.07 -10.24 -14.31
C ARG A 355 19.07 -9.21 -15.44
N LYS A 356 20.15 -9.11 -16.21
CA LYS A 356 20.36 -8.07 -17.22
C LYS A 356 19.16 -7.89 -18.16
N SER A 357 18.71 -8.97 -18.79
CA SER A 357 17.60 -8.92 -19.76
C SER A 357 16.25 -8.54 -19.11
N PHE A 358 16.04 -8.90 -17.84
CA PHE A 358 14.84 -8.51 -17.09
C PHE A 358 14.88 -7.03 -16.72
N MET A 359 16.05 -6.51 -16.32
CA MET A 359 16.25 -5.08 -16.05
C MET A 359 16.08 -4.23 -17.31
N GLU A 360 16.61 -4.68 -18.44
CA GLU A 360 16.39 -4.04 -19.75
C GLU A 360 14.92 -4.09 -20.21
N SER A 361 14.13 -5.05 -19.72
CA SER A 361 12.71 -5.21 -20.07
C SER A 361 11.75 -4.66 -19.00
N ALA A 362 12.25 -4.00 -17.95
CA ALA A 362 11.46 -3.64 -16.78
C ALA A 362 10.22 -2.79 -17.14
N LEU A 363 10.35 -1.80 -18.03
CA LEU A 363 9.22 -0.98 -18.50
C LEU A 363 8.12 -1.79 -19.18
N LYS A 364 8.50 -2.72 -20.06
CA LYS A 364 7.53 -3.54 -20.82
C LYS A 364 6.78 -4.49 -19.90
N ASN A 365 7.52 -5.15 -19.01
CA ASN A 365 6.95 -6.04 -18.01
C ASN A 365 5.96 -5.28 -17.10
N ALA A 366 6.34 -4.09 -16.62
CA ALA A 366 5.48 -3.21 -15.83
C ALA A 366 4.21 -2.78 -16.57
N LYS A 367 4.34 -2.33 -17.83
CA LYS A 367 3.21 -1.94 -18.68
C LYS A 367 2.22 -3.09 -18.89
N GLN A 368 2.74 -4.28 -19.19
CA GLN A 368 1.90 -5.47 -19.42
C GLN A 368 1.18 -5.89 -18.13
N MET A 369 1.86 -5.90 -16.97
CA MET A 369 1.24 -6.15 -15.67
C MET A 369 0.07 -5.19 -15.39
N ALA A 370 0.28 -3.89 -15.58
CA ALA A 370 -0.76 -2.88 -15.36
C ALA A 370 -1.95 -3.06 -16.31
N SER A 371 -1.68 -3.36 -17.59
CA SER A 371 -2.73 -3.65 -18.58
C SER A 371 -3.55 -4.88 -18.20
N ASN A 372 -2.88 -5.98 -17.82
CA ASN A 372 -3.55 -7.20 -17.38
C ASN A 372 -4.44 -6.95 -16.15
N LEU A 373 -3.94 -6.18 -15.17
CA LEU A 373 -4.70 -5.82 -13.98
C LEU A 373 -5.94 -4.97 -14.28
N LYS A 374 -5.81 -3.95 -15.16
CA LYS A 374 -6.92 -3.08 -15.57
C LYS A 374 -8.03 -3.89 -16.25
N GLU A 375 -7.67 -4.77 -17.19
CA GLU A 375 -8.65 -5.63 -17.85
C GLU A 375 -9.28 -6.62 -16.86
N ARG A 376 -8.48 -7.21 -15.97
CA ARG A 376 -8.98 -8.13 -14.95
C ARG A 376 -10.03 -7.49 -14.04
N ILE A 377 -9.80 -6.28 -13.54
CA ILE A 377 -10.76 -5.54 -12.70
C ILE A 377 -12.08 -5.30 -13.44
N LYS A 378 -12.01 -4.93 -14.73
CA LYS A 378 -13.20 -4.81 -15.59
C LYS A 378 -13.94 -6.14 -15.73
N LEU A 379 -13.24 -7.24 -15.99
CA LEU A 379 -13.84 -8.58 -16.11
C LEU A 379 -14.48 -9.04 -14.79
N ILE A 380 -13.86 -8.72 -13.64
CA ILE A 380 -14.44 -8.96 -12.32
C ILE A 380 -15.76 -8.19 -12.17
N ARG A 381 -15.78 -6.89 -12.50
CA ARG A 381 -17.01 -6.08 -12.49
C ARG A 381 -18.11 -6.70 -13.36
N GLU A 382 -17.80 -7.05 -14.60
CA GLU A 382 -18.78 -7.64 -15.53
C GLU A 382 -19.35 -8.98 -15.02
N TYR A 383 -18.53 -9.78 -14.33
CA TYR A 383 -18.98 -10.99 -13.67
C TYR A 383 -19.88 -10.69 -12.46
N LEU A 384 -19.46 -9.77 -11.59
CA LEU A 384 -20.24 -9.40 -10.40
C LEU A 384 -21.56 -8.69 -10.74
N GLN A 385 -21.63 -7.97 -11.87
CA GLN A 385 -22.89 -7.47 -12.44
C GLN A 385 -23.80 -8.63 -12.83
N LYS A 386 -23.25 -9.63 -13.55
CA LYS A 386 -24.02 -10.80 -13.99
C LYS A 386 -24.65 -11.57 -12.83
N ILE A 387 -23.96 -11.69 -11.69
CA ILE A 387 -24.48 -12.35 -10.49
C ILE A 387 -25.25 -11.41 -9.55
N ASN A 388 -25.61 -10.20 -10.00
CA ASN A 388 -26.38 -9.18 -9.28
C ASN A 388 -25.75 -8.74 -7.95
N VAL A 389 -24.42 -8.80 -7.85
CA VAL A 389 -23.64 -8.26 -6.73
C VAL A 389 -23.33 -6.77 -6.96
N VAL A 390 -23.01 -6.42 -8.21
CA VAL A 390 -22.81 -5.03 -8.64
C VAL A 390 -24.01 -4.60 -9.48
N ASP A 391 -24.41 -3.33 -9.37
CA ASP A 391 -25.46 -2.73 -10.19
C ASP A 391 -25.13 -2.89 -11.69
N ASN A 392 -26.07 -3.46 -12.45
CA ASN A 392 -25.91 -3.69 -13.89
C ASN A 392 -25.68 -2.39 -14.68
N SER A 393 -26.12 -1.25 -14.15
CA SER A 393 -25.90 0.08 -14.75
C SER A 393 -24.62 0.77 -14.29
N PHE A 394 -23.89 0.18 -13.32
CA PHE A 394 -22.66 0.77 -12.81
C PHE A 394 -21.59 0.86 -13.90
N ASN A 395 -21.06 2.07 -14.09
CA ASN A 395 -19.86 2.36 -14.85
C ASN A 395 -18.95 3.22 -13.94
N PRO A 396 -17.65 2.87 -13.79
CA PRO A 396 -16.69 3.69 -13.05
C PRO A 396 -16.74 5.17 -13.39
N GLU A 397 -16.99 5.55 -14.65
CA GLU A 397 -17.03 6.95 -15.11
C GLU A 397 -18.18 7.76 -14.50
N ASN A 398 -19.32 7.10 -14.20
CA ASN A 398 -20.52 7.75 -13.67
C ASN A 398 -20.69 7.54 -12.16
N GLY A 399 -20.05 6.51 -11.60
CA GLY A 399 -19.93 6.28 -10.17
C GLY A 399 -21.25 6.02 -9.42
N ASN A 400 -22.36 5.69 -10.10
CA ASN A 400 -23.62 5.37 -9.42
C ASN A 400 -23.73 3.87 -9.16
N ASN A 401 -23.53 3.47 -7.90
CA ASN A 401 -23.61 2.08 -7.44
C ASN A 401 -24.80 1.85 -6.48
N SER A 402 -25.86 2.64 -6.60
CA SER A 402 -26.96 2.66 -5.63
C SER A 402 -27.59 1.28 -5.37
N ASN A 403 -27.69 0.41 -6.38
CA ASN A 403 -28.26 -0.93 -6.26
C ASN A 403 -27.24 -2.06 -6.05
N SER A 404 -25.94 -1.75 -6.00
CA SER A 404 -24.91 -2.75 -5.67
C SER A 404 -25.05 -3.21 -4.22
N LYS A 405 -24.55 -4.42 -3.94
CA LYS A 405 -24.41 -4.93 -2.57
C LYS A 405 -23.38 -4.11 -1.80
N SER A 406 -23.63 -3.89 -0.52
CA SER A 406 -22.65 -3.30 0.40
C SER A 406 -21.74 -4.36 1.00
N LEU A 407 -20.43 -4.11 0.94
CA LEU A 407 -19.40 -4.95 1.54
C LEU A 407 -18.76 -4.18 2.70
N ALA A 408 -18.81 -4.75 3.90
CA ALA A 408 -18.00 -4.31 5.03
C ALA A 408 -16.75 -5.18 5.12
N ILE A 409 -15.57 -4.55 5.15
CA ILE A 409 -14.29 -5.23 5.38
C ILE A 409 -13.81 -4.84 6.77
N VAL A 410 -13.91 -5.77 7.71
CA VAL A 410 -13.49 -5.58 9.10
C VAL A 410 -12.08 -6.13 9.27
N THR A 411 -11.13 -5.30 9.69
CA THR A 411 -9.78 -5.73 10.03
C THR A 411 -9.60 -5.78 11.53
N TYR A 412 -9.15 -6.94 12.01
CA TYR A 412 -8.57 -7.09 13.33
C TYR A 412 -7.06 -6.98 13.21
N PRO A 413 -6.44 -5.93 13.80
CA PRO A 413 -5.00 -5.80 13.75
C PRO A 413 -4.36 -6.96 14.52
N PRO A 414 -3.24 -7.52 14.05
CA PRO A 414 -2.67 -8.66 14.73
C PRO A 414 -2.15 -8.31 16.12
N SER A 415 -2.46 -9.15 17.11
CA SER A 415 -2.02 -8.94 18.51
C SER A 415 -0.51 -8.80 18.65
N SER A 416 0.25 -9.49 17.78
CA SER A 416 1.72 -9.41 17.69
C SER A 416 2.28 -8.01 17.37
N TYR A 417 1.46 -7.11 16.82
CA TYR A 417 1.86 -5.73 16.52
C TYR A 417 1.52 -4.73 17.64
N GLY A 418 0.88 -5.17 18.73
CA GLY A 418 0.49 -4.33 19.86
C GLY A 418 -0.92 -3.78 19.72
N ALA A 419 -1.91 -4.54 20.21
CA ALA A 419 -3.32 -4.19 20.46
C ALA A 419 -3.84 -2.88 19.79
N GLY A 420 -3.94 -2.87 18.46
CA GLY A 420 -4.55 -1.77 17.71
C GLY A 420 -6.08 -1.78 17.75
N GLU A 421 -6.70 -0.76 17.16
CA GLU A 421 -8.15 -0.71 16.95
C GLU A 421 -8.56 -1.67 15.81
N ALA A 422 -9.63 -2.43 16.02
CA ALA A 422 -10.37 -3.05 14.93
C ALA A 422 -11.14 -1.98 14.16
N THR A 423 -11.19 -2.13 12.84
CA THR A 423 -11.68 -1.07 11.95
C THR A 423 -12.49 -1.61 10.80
N ILE A 424 -13.40 -0.77 10.27
CA ILE A 424 -14.06 -1.00 8.98
C ILE A 424 -13.30 -0.24 7.90
N GLN A 425 -12.62 -0.98 7.03
CA GLN A 425 -11.82 -0.45 5.93
C GLN A 425 -12.70 0.17 4.85
N SER A 426 -12.22 1.26 4.25
CA SER A 426 -12.98 2.03 3.27
C SER A 426 -12.38 1.96 1.87
N MET A 427 -12.95 2.76 0.95
CA MET A 427 -12.39 2.93 -0.40
C MET A 427 -11.02 3.61 -0.43
N SER A 428 -10.59 4.20 0.69
CA SER A 428 -9.24 4.72 0.89
C SER A 428 -8.21 3.63 0.62
N LYS A 429 -8.41 2.43 1.19
CA LYS A 429 -7.53 1.27 1.09
C LYS A 429 -7.82 0.38 -0.10
N PHE A 430 -9.11 0.22 -0.41
CA PHE A 430 -9.59 -0.69 -1.45
C PHE A 430 -10.39 0.03 -2.55
N PRO A 431 -9.81 1.04 -3.23
CA PRO A 431 -10.56 1.81 -4.23
C PRO A 431 -11.05 0.92 -5.38
N PHE A 432 -10.28 -0.10 -5.77
CA PHE A 432 -10.68 -1.03 -6.83
C PHE A 432 -11.99 -1.78 -6.52
N ILE A 433 -12.32 -2.02 -5.25
CA ILE A 433 -13.56 -2.70 -4.83
C ILE A 433 -14.77 -1.79 -5.05
N TYR A 434 -14.66 -0.53 -4.65
CA TYR A 434 -15.81 0.37 -4.60
C TYR A 434 -15.93 1.28 -5.82
N LYS A 435 -14.80 1.80 -6.33
CA LYS A 435 -14.76 2.76 -7.45
C LYS A 435 -14.62 2.09 -8.81
N ASP A 436 -13.82 1.03 -8.90
CA ASP A 436 -13.55 0.38 -10.20
C ASP A 436 -14.41 -0.86 -10.43
N ILE A 437 -14.73 -1.64 -9.38
CA ILE A 437 -15.65 -2.77 -9.43
C ILE A 437 -17.10 -2.34 -9.22
N GLY A 438 -17.36 -1.46 -8.26
CA GLY A 438 -18.69 -0.86 -8.05
C GLY A 438 -19.50 -1.41 -6.88
N LEU A 439 -18.88 -2.07 -5.89
CA LEU A 439 -19.54 -2.40 -4.63
C LEU A 439 -19.85 -1.13 -3.82
N LYS A 440 -20.82 -1.20 -2.89
CA LYS A 440 -21.07 -0.10 -1.94
C LYS A 440 -20.18 -0.28 -0.71
N GLN A 441 -19.50 0.78 -0.30
CA GLN A 441 -18.91 0.83 1.04
C GLN A 441 -19.99 1.13 2.08
N VAL A 442 -19.71 0.75 3.32
CA VAL A 442 -20.58 1.05 4.46
C VAL A 442 -20.18 2.36 5.14
N TYR A 443 -21.13 3.01 5.78
CA TYR A 443 -20.95 4.28 6.48
C TYR A 443 -21.70 4.24 7.81
N PRO A 444 -21.23 5.00 8.82
CA PRO A 444 -22.00 5.18 10.03
C PRO A 444 -23.29 5.95 9.72
N HIS A 445 -24.37 5.67 10.45
CA HIS A 445 -25.64 6.38 10.32
C HIS A 445 -25.48 7.87 10.60
N ASN A 446 -24.69 8.22 11.62
CA ASN A 446 -24.35 9.60 11.94
C ASN A 446 -22.95 9.92 11.42
N MET A 447 -22.82 10.71 10.34
CA MET A 447 -21.51 11.20 9.87
C MET A 447 -21.19 12.64 10.30
N GLY A 448 -22.19 13.41 10.72
CA GLY A 448 -22.08 14.86 10.95
C GLY A 448 -21.76 15.31 12.38
N ASN A 449 -22.01 14.47 13.39
CA ASN A 449 -21.83 14.79 14.80
C ASN A 449 -20.84 13.81 15.44
N HIS A 450 -19.55 14.15 15.49
CA HIS A 450 -18.59 13.41 16.31
C HIS A 450 -17.62 14.39 16.97
N ALA A 451 -17.08 13.97 18.11
CA ALA A 451 -16.43 14.81 19.12
C ALA A 451 -15.39 15.80 18.58
N ASP A 452 -15.25 16.95 19.26
CA ASP A 452 -14.13 17.88 19.06
C ASP A 452 -12.76 17.24 19.40
N ASP A 453 -12.77 16.03 19.98
CA ASP A 453 -11.62 15.23 20.36
C ASP A 453 -11.44 14.01 19.42
N MET A 454 -10.27 13.94 18.78
CA MET A 454 -9.89 12.90 17.82
C MET A 454 -9.75 11.49 18.43
N GLU A 455 -9.46 11.38 19.74
CA GLU A 455 -9.30 10.08 20.39
C GLU A 455 -10.64 9.32 20.41
N ASN A 456 -11.74 10.05 20.63
CA ASN A 456 -13.10 9.55 20.73
C ASN A 456 -13.88 9.56 19.39
N ASP A 457 -13.35 10.15 18.31
CA ASP A 457 -14.00 10.09 16.99
C ASP A 457 -13.93 8.67 16.41
N ILE A 458 -15.05 8.24 15.83
CA ILE A 458 -15.19 6.99 15.07
C ILE A 458 -14.41 7.07 13.76
N PHE A 459 -14.22 8.26 13.18
CA PHE A 459 -13.41 8.49 12.00
C PHE A 459 -11.92 8.51 12.37
N SER A 460 -11.08 7.86 11.57
CA SER A 460 -9.63 7.82 11.80
C SER A 460 -8.86 7.63 10.50
N VAL A 461 -7.57 7.98 10.55
CA VAL A 461 -6.63 7.95 9.41
C VAL A 461 -5.27 7.41 9.90
N ASP A 462 -4.61 6.58 9.08
CA ASP A 462 -3.34 5.83 9.26
C ASP A 462 -2.71 5.43 7.89
N ASP A 463 -1.58 4.71 7.94
CA ASP A 463 -0.76 4.29 6.79
C ASP A 463 -1.47 3.32 5.82
N ASN A 464 -2.78 3.23 5.86
CA ASN A 464 -3.62 2.51 4.93
C ASN A 464 -4.80 3.33 4.39
N GLY A 465 -4.98 4.58 4.83
CA GLY A 465 -6.02 5.51 4.40
C GLY A 465 -6.89 6.01 5.55
N TRP A 466 -8.19 6.20 5.32
CA TRP A 466 -9.17 6.41 6.39
C TRP A 466 -10.09 5.20 6.60
N TRP A 467 -10.60 5.04 7.82
CA TRP A 467 -11.59 4.02 8.21
C TRP A 467 -12.45 4.51 9.36
N TRP A 468 -13.31 3.60 9.79
CA TRP A 468 -14.12 3.73 10.97
C TRP A 468 -13.61 2.80 12.08
N LYS A 469 -13.28 3.37 13.25
CA LYS A 469 -12.92 2.62 14.46
C LYS A 469 -14.14 1.88 14.98
N ILE A 470 -14.03 0.58 15.23
CA ILE A 470 -15.09 -0.22 15.85
C ILE A 470 -14.64 -0.83 17.20
N GLY A 471 -13.56 -0.31 17.78
CA GLY A 471 -13.02 -0.66 19.10
C GLY A 471 -11.85 -1.63 19.05
N LYS A 472 -11.28 -1.96 20.22
CA LYS A 472 -10.12 -2.86 20.38
C LYS A 472 -10.54 -4.34 20.35
N SER A 473 -9.91 -5.19 21.16
CA SER A 473 -10.15 -6.64 21.22
C SER A 473 -11.62 -7.02 21.46
N ASP A 474 -12.33 -6.29 22.32
CA ASP A 474 -13.72 -6.60 22.69
C ASP A 474 -14.76 -5.93 21.79
N LEU A 475 -14.30 -5.12 20.82
CA LEU A 475 -15.10 -4.16 20.05
C LEU A 475 -15.84 -3.14 20.93
N ASN A 476 -16.12 -1.97 20.38
CA ASN A 476 -16.88 -0.92 21.04
C ASN A 476 -18.33 -0.97 20.55
N SER A 477 -19.24 -1.40 21.43
CA SER A 477 -20.66 -1.53 21.12
C SER A 477 -21.30 -0.22 20.67
N ASN A 478 -20.85 0.93 21.19
CA ASN A 478 -21.36 2.25 20.77
C ASN A 478 -20.99 2.54 19.32
N ASN A 479 -19.76 2.22 18.91
CA ASN A 479 -19.31 2.43 17.53
C ASN A 479 -19.99 1.44 16.57
N LEU A 480 -20.20 0.19 16.97
CA LEU A 480 -20.86 -0.82 16.13
C LEU A 480 -22.32 -0.47 15.82
N VAL A 481 -23.04 0.16 16.76
CA VAL A 481 -24.43 0.59 16.57
C VAL A 481 -24.57 1.58 15.40
N GLU A 482 -23.55 2.41 15.17
CA GLU A 482 -23.52 3.34 14.03
C GLU A 482 -23.52 2.61 12.67
N PHE A 483 -23.09 1.34 12.61
CA PHE A 483 -23.06 0.54 11.38
C PHE A 483 -24.21 -0.46 11.27
N LYS A 484 -25.19 -0.41 12.18
CA LYS A 484 -26.26 -1.41 12.23
C LYS A 484 -27.01 -1.51 10.90
N ASN A 485 -27.18 -2.73 10.36
CA ASN A 485 -27.89 -2.98 9.10
C ASN A 485 -27.34 -2.21 7.88
N THR A 486 -26.03 -1.98 7.80
CA THR A 486 -25.41 -1.26 6.68
C THR A 486 -24.84 -2.17 5.60
N ALA A 487 -24.45 -3.42 5.94
CA ALA A 487 -23.76 -4.35 5.04
C ALA A 487 -24.66 -5.46 4.49
N ASP A 488 -24.52 -5.81 3.21
CA ASP A 488 -25.07 -7.05 2.65
C ASP A 488 -24.11 -8.23 2.87
N SER A 489 -22.80 -7.97 2.87
CA SER A 489 -21.74 -8.95 3.13
C SER A 489 -20.70 -8.42 4.12
N LEU A 490 -20.16 -9.31 4.93
CA LEU A 490 -19.09 -9.05 5.87
C LEU A 490 -17.85 -9.90 5.54
N LEU A 491 -16.70 -9.24 5.39
CA LEU A 491 -15.39 -9.87 5.28
C LEU A 491 -14.57 -9.54 6.53
N ILE A 492 -14.21 -10.56 7.29
CA ILE A 492 -13.35 -10.44 8.47
C ILE A 492 -11.91 -10.77 8.08
N LEU A 493 -10.99 -9.86 8.36
CA LEU A 493 -9.57 -9.98 8.11
C LEU A 493 -8.84 -10.09 9.44
N ALA A 494 -8.21 -11.23 9.69
CA ALA A 494 -7.41 -11.47 10.90
C ALA A 494 -6.26 -12.42 10.57
N ASN A 495 -5.16 -12.36 11.33
CA ASN A 495 -4.14 -13.39 11.23
C ASN A 495 -4.68 -14.73 11.76
N PRO A 496 -4.12 -15.89 11.34
CA PRO A 496 -4.61 -17.19 11.77
C PRO A 496 -4.67 -17.36 13.30
N GLU A 497 -3.69 -16.81 14.01
CA GLU A 497 -3.64 -16.82 15.48
C GLU A 497 -4.79 -16.01 16.09
N ASP A 498 -4.99 -14.76 15.67
CA ASP A 498 -6.09 -13.94 16.17
C ASP A 498 -7.46 -14.50 15.74
N TRP A 499 -7.55 -15.05 14.54
CA TRP A 499 -8.75 -15.73 14.06
C TRP A 499 -9.10 -16.93 14.94
N SER A 500 -8.12 -17.71 15.40
CA SER A 500 -8.37 -18.84 16.29
C SER A 500 -9.01 -18.43 17.61
N LEU A 501 -8.71 -17.22 18.11
CA LEU A 501 -9.32 -16.64 19.30
C LEU A 501 -10.73 -16.08 19.01
N LEU A 502 -10.92 -15.45 17.85
CA LEU A 502 -12.22 -14.91 17.43
C LEU A 502 -13.22 -16.01 17.06
N HIS A 503 -12.75 -17.15 16.53
CA HIS A 503 -13.58 -18.27 16.07
C HIS A 503 -14.14 -19.15 17.21
N ASP A 504 -13.93 -18.77 18.47
CA ASP A 504 -14.63 -19.41 19.59
C ASP A 504 -16.15 -19.11 19.50
N LYS A 505 -16.98 -20.15 19.61
CA LYS A 505 -18.46 -20.05 19.62
C LYS A 505 -19.00 -19.10 20.71
N ASN A 506 -18.21 -18.85 21.75
CA ASN A 506 -18.55 -17.95 22.84
C ASN A 506 -18.00 -16.53 22.67
N ALA A 507 -17.26 -16.24 21.59
CA ALA A 507 -16.70 -14.92 21.35
C ALA A 507 -17.83 -13.89 21.11
N SER A 508 -18.00 -12.97 22.06
CA SER A 508 -18.96 -11.87 21.97
C SER A 508 -18.63 -10.90 20.83
N SER A 509 -17.34 -10.77 20.48
CA SER A 509 -16.84 -9.89 19.44
C SER A 509 -17.39 -10.24 18.05
N ILE A 510 -17.25 -11.49 17.58
CA ILE A 510 -17.82 -11.92 16.29
C ILE A 510 -19.34 -11.76 16.29
N LYS A 511 -20.03 -12.18 17.35
CA LYS A 511 -21.49 -12.06 17.41
C LYS A 511 -21.95 -10.60 17.28
N SER A 512 -21.21 -9.67 17.88
CA SER A 512 -21.50 -8.23 17.80
C SER A 512 -21.36 -7.67 16.39
N LEU A 513 -20.47 -8.22 15.55
CA LEU A 513 -20.35 -7.84 14.14
C LEU A 513 -21.60 -8.21 13.31
N GLY A 514 -22.40 -9.19 13.76
CA GLY A 514 -23.65 -9.55 13.10
C GLY A 514 -24.63 -8.37 13.00
N SER A 515 -24.55 -7.43 13.94
CA SER A 515 -25.36 -6.20 13.92
C SER A 515 -25.14 -5.34 12.67
N ILE A 516 -23.94 -5.40 12.05
CA ILE A 516 -23.60 -4.65 10.84
C ILE A 516 -24.38 -5.17 9.62
N LEU A 517 -24.68 -6.47 9.59
CA LEU A 517 -25.39 -7.11 8.48
C LEU A 517 -26.86 -6.69 8.45
N LYS A 518 -27.37 -6.41 7.25
CA LYS A 518 -28.80 -6.16 7.02
C LYS A 518 -29.61 -7.37 7.46
N GLY A 519 -30.56 -7.13 8.36
CA GLY A 519 -31.40 -8.15 8.97
C GLY A 519 -31.01 -8.47 10.41
N GLY A 520 -29.88 -7.94 10.91
CA GLY A 520 -29.43 -8.15 12.29
C GLY A 520 -29.18 -9.62 12.63
N GLU A 521 -28.65 -10.38 11.67
CA GLU A 521 -28.44 -11.82 11.80
C GLU A 521 -27.35 -12.13 12.85
N GLU A 522 -27.59 -13.10 13.73
CA GLU A 522 -26.52 -13.65 14.58
C GLU A 522 -25.52 -14.40 13.69
N ILE A 523 -24.23 -14.14 13.89
CA ILE A 523 -23.19 -14.82 13.11
C ILE A 523 -23.04 -16.28 13.60
N ASP A 524 -23.36 -17.22 12.72
CA ASP A 524 -23.09 -18.64 12.88
C ASP A 524 -21.64 -18.91 12.45
N ILE A 525 -20.76 -18.97 13.44
CA ILE A 525 -19.33 -19.17 13.28
C ILE A 525 -18.99 -20.43 12.48
N SER A 526 -19.83 -21.46 12.55
CA SER A 526 -19.62 -22.71 11.81
C SER A 526 -19.85 -22.56 10.31
N LYS A 527 -20.61 -21.54 9.89
CA LYS A 527 -20.96 -21.27 8.49
C LYS A 527 -20.05 -20.26 7.80
N ILE A 528 -19.13 -19.64 8.52
CA ILE A 528 -18.17 -18.70 7.93
C ILE A 528 -17.40 -19.37 6.79
N ASN A 529 -17.27 -18.69 5.65
CA ASN A 529 -16.71 -19.19 4.38
C ASN A 529 -17.51 -20.29 3.66
N GLN A 530 -18.68 -20.69 4.18
CA GLN A 530 -19.56 -21.65 3.51
C GLN A 530 -20.38 -20.97 2.39
N LYS A 531 -20.82 -21.80 1.43
CA LYS A 531 -21.69 -21.39 0.33
C LYS A 531 -22.99 -20.77 0.83
N GLY A 532 -23.40 -19.65 0.24
CA GLY A 532 -24.63 -18.92 0.57
C GLY A 532 -24.58 -18.14 1.88
N TYR A 533 -23.47 -18.16 2.62
CA TYR A 533 -23.37 -17.47 3.90
C TYR A 533 -22.66 -16.11 3.79
N LYS A 534 -23.30 -15.04 4.26
CA LYS A 534 -22.88 -13.64 4.06
C LYS A 534 -21.59 -13.22 4.76
N VAL A 535 -21.00 -14.09 5.59
CA VAL A 535 -19.79 -13.81 6.36
C VAL A 535 -18.63 -14.66 5.86
N SER A 536 -17.53 -14.01 5.53
CA SER A 536 -16.29 -14.66 5.12
C SER A 536 -15.13 -14.22 6.01
N TYR A 537 -14.13 -15.09 6.14
CA TYR A 537 -12.86 -14.84 6.79
C TYR A 537 -11.72 -14.93 5.77
N ASN A 538 -10.73 -14.05 5.89
CA ASN A 538 -9.47 -14.18 5.18
C ASN A 538 -8.27 -13.74 6.02
N LYS A 539 -7.07 -14.16 5.59
CA LYS A 539 -5.80 -13.82 6.24
C LYS A 539 -5.51 -12.33 6.05
N TYR A 540 -5.28 -11.64 7.17
CA TYR A 540 -4.98 -10.21 7.20
C TYR A 540 -3.79 -9.84 6.30
N HIS A 541 -2.70 -10.60 6.35
CA HIS A 541 -1.47 -10.28 5.60
C HIS A 541 -1.66 -10.17 4.07
N LEU A 542 -2.50 -11.01 3.44
CA LEU A 542 -2.78 -10.88 2.00
C LEU A 542 -3.49 -9.56 1.68
N TRP A 543 -4.48 -9.21 2.51
CA TRP A 543 -5.34 -8.04 2.32
C TRP A 543 -4.73 -6.74 2.87
N ASN A 544 -3.63 -6.81 3.62
CA ASN A 544 -2.94 -5.65 4.19
C ASN A 544 -1.59 -5.40 3.50
N GLU A 545 -0.71 -6.41 3.52
CA GLU A 545 0.67 -6.30 3.04
C GLU A 545 0.79 -6.69 1.58
N GLY A 546 0.03 -7.71 1.16
CA GLY A 546 -0.02 -8.16 -0.23
C GLY A 546 -0.49 -7.09 -1.21
N LEU A 547 -1.19 -6.08 -0.70
CA LEU A 547 -1.56 -4.87 -1.42
C LEU A 547 -0.39 -4.06 -2.00
N ARG A 548 0.86 -4.40 -1.67
CA ARG A 548 2.10 -3.74 -2.12
C ARG A 548 2.81 -4.49 -3.26
N SER A 549 2.21 -5.58 -3.76
CA SER A 549 2.80 -6.46 -4.77
C SER A 549 1.81 -6.86 -5.87
N PRO A 550 2.18 -6.77 -7.17
CA PRO A 550 1.34 -7.27 -8.25
C PRO A 550 0.94 -8.76 -8.12
N ILE A 551 1.82 -9.60 -7.56
CA ILE A 551 1.52 -11.02 -7.32
C ILE A 551 0.39 -11.15 -6.29
N ALA A 552 0.56 -10.53 -5.13
CA ALA A 552 -0.39 -10.67 -4.04
C ALA A 552 -1.70 -9.92 -4.30
N LEU A 553 -1.68 -8.82 -5.04
CA LEU A 553 -2.90 -8.18 -5.54
C LEU A 553 -3.71 -9.13 -6.44
N ASN A 554 -3.07 -9.93 -7.29
CA ASN A 554 -3.77 -10.93 -8.08
C ASN A 554 -4.37 -12.06 -7.22
N LEU A 555 -3.70 -12.48 -6.15
CA LEU A 555 -4.23 -13.43 -5.17
C LEU A 555 -5.41 -12.85 -4.38
N LEU A 556 -5.35 -11.57 -4.02
CA LEU A 556 -6.46 -10.86 -3.38
C LEU A 556 -7.68 -10.82 -4.29
N LEU A 557 -7.51 -10.46 -5.56
CA LEU A 557 -8.59 -10.44 -6.53
C LEU A 557 -9.21 -11.84 -6.75
N ASP A 558 -8.41 -12.92 -6.73
CA ASP A 558 -8.95 -14.29 -6.72
C ASP A 558 -9.87 -14.50 -5.51
N SER A 559 -9.38 -14.10 -4.33
CA SER A 559 -10.10 -14.24 -3.08
C SER A 559 -11.42 -13.45 -3.10
N LEU A 560 -11.40 -12.20 -3.58
CA LEU A 560 -12.58 -11.35 -3.66
C LEU A 560 -13.67 -11.99 -4.52
N VAL A 561 -13.31 -12.43 -5.73
CA VAL A 561 -14.24 -13.07 -6.66
C VAL A 561 -14.81 -14.36 -6.05
N ASN A 562 -13.95 -15.20 -5.47
CA ASN A 562 -14.36 -16.45 -4.84
C ASN A 562 -15.31 -16.23 -3.65
N ILE A 563 -15.03 -15.25 -2.80
CA ILE A 563 -15.88 -14.88 -1.65
C ILE A 563 -17.28 -14.48 -2.16
N LEU A 564 -17.34 -13.51 -3.08
CA LEU A 564 -18.63 -12.99 -3.56
C LEU A 564 -19.40 -14.01 -4.40
N GLN A 565 -18.70 -14.83 -5.18
CA GLN A 565 -19.32 -15.96 -5.89
C GLN A 565 -19.96 -16.95 -4.92
N LYS A 566 -19.24 -17.39 -3.88
CA LYS A 566 -19.80 -18.34 -2.90
C LYS A 566 -20.99 -17.76 -2.15
N GLN A 567 -20.98 -16.46 -1.85
CA GLN A 567 -22.04 -15.80 -1.11
C GLN A 567 -23.32 -15.62 -1.93
N TYR A 568 -23.19 -15.21 -3.19
CA TYR A 568 -24.32 -14.74 -3.99
C TYR A 568 -24.70 -15.65 -5.15
N ASP A 569 -23.81 -16.52 -5.61
CA ASP A 569 -24.11 -17.51 -6.66
C ASP A 569 -23.42 -18.86 -6.39
N PRO A 570 -23.68 -19.50 -5.23
CA PRO A 570 -22.93 -20.68 -4.75
C PRO A 570 -22.92 -21.87 -5.70
N GLU A 571 -23.96 -22.00 -6.53
CA GLU A 571 -24.15 -23.09 -7.49
C GLU A 571 -23.97 -22.63 -8.95
N PHE A 572 -23.48 -21.40 -9.18
CA PHE A 572 -23.36 -20.80 -10.51
C PHE A 572 -24.67 -20.83 -11.32
N SER A 573 -25.76 -20.64 -10.60
CA SER A 573 -27.14 -20.73 -11.09
C SER A 573 -27.60 -19.43 -11.76
N ILE A 574 -27.15 -18.27 -11.26
CA ILE A 574 -27.63 -16.96 -11.71
C ILE A 574 -27.14 -16.66 -13.13
N CYS A 575 -25.90 -17.06 -13.44
CA CYS A 575 -25.30 -16.80 -14.74
C CYS A 575 -25.47 -17.93 -15.77
N GLY A 576 -26.07 -19.06 -15.40
CA GLY A 576 -26.39 -20.16 -16.31
C GLY A 576 -25.19 -20.67 -17.13
N GLY A 577 -25.39 -20.89 -18.43
CA GLY A 577 -24.35 -21.36 -19.37
C GLY A 577 -23.15 -20.42 -19.51
N GLU A 578 -23.31 -19.12 -19.26
CA GLU A 578 -22.22 -18.13 -19.33
C GLU A 578 -21.21 -18.23 -18.17
N CYS A 579 -21.53 -19.03 -17.15
CA CYS A 579 -20.62 -19.44 -16.08
C CYS A 579 -20.14 -20.89 -16.21
N GLN A 580 -20.65 -21.62 -17.21
CA GLN A 580 -20.40 -23.03 -17.46
C GLN A 580 -19.73 -23.16 -18.83
N GLY A 581 -18.40 -23.04 -18.85
CA GLY A 581 -17.62 -23.28 -20.05
C GLY A 581 -16.13 -23.35 -19.76
N SER A 582 -15.47 -24.36 -20.32
CA SER A 582 -14.02 -24.52 -20.38
C SER A 582 -13.40 -23.69 -21.52
N ASN A 583 -14.22 -23.17 -22.44
CA ASN A 583 -13.81 -22.28 -23.53
C ASN A 583 -14.09 -20.81 -23.18
N GLY A 584 -13.27 -19.90 -23.71
CA GLY A 584 -13.12 -18.48 -23.34
C GLY A 584 -14.33 -17.53 -23.42
N ASN A 585 -15.57 -18.03 -23.37
CA ASN A 585 -16.79 -17.23 -23.23
C ASN A 585 -17.32 -17.17 -21.78
N ASN A 586 -16.75 -17.93 -20.85
CA ASN A 586 -17.17 -17.95 -19.45
C ASN A 586 -16.71 -16.68 -18.69
N LYS A 587 -17.66 -15.89 -18.16
CA LYS A 587 -17.36 -14.63 -17.44
C LYS A 587 -16.59 -14.85 -16.14
N TYR A 588 -16.90 -15.91 -15.40
CA TYR A 588 -16.16 -16.28 -14.19
C TYR A 588 -14.71 -16.64 -14.54
N ALA A 589 -14.51 -17.47 -15.57
CA ALA A 589 -13.17 -17.85 -16.02
C ALA A 589 -12.32 -16.63 -16.37
N LYS A 590 -12.90 -15.66 -17.07
CA LYS A 590 -12.25 -14.38 -17.42
C LYS A 590 -11.91 -13.54 -16.19
N ALA A 591 -12.82 -13.41 -15.23
CA ALA A 591 -12.57 -12.68 -13.98
C ALA A 591 -11.43 -13.30 -13.14
N MET A 592 -11.27 -14.62 -13.21
CA MET A 592 -10.21 -15.36 -12.53
C MET A 592 -8.87 -15.37 -13.28
N ASP A 593 -8.83 -14.95 -14.55
CA ASP A 593 -7.60 -14.95 -15.34
C ASP A 593 -6.69 -13.79 -14.93
N TRP A 594 -5.40 -14.07 -14.76
CA TRP A 594 -4.39 -13.08 -14.38
C TRP A 594 -3.83 -12.33 -15.60
N GLY A 595 -4.01 -12.89 -16.80
CA GLY A 595 -3.52 -12.32 -18.05
C GLY A 595 -2.10 -12.72 -18.42
N ASP A 596 -1.72 -12.35 -19.64
CA ASP A 596 -0.58 -12.88 -20.40
C ASP A 596 0.78 -12.69 -19.73
N TYR A 597 1.01 -11.57 -19.03
CA TYR A 597 2.27 -11.40 -18.29
C TYR A 597 2.54 -12.59 -17.38
N TRP A 598 1.52 -13.03 -16.64
CA TRP A 598 1.68 -14.05 -15.63
C TRP A 598 1.86 -15.43 -16.27
N HIS A 599 0.92 -15.85 -17.12
CA HIS A 599 0.92 -17.23 -17.62
C HIS A 599 1.91 -17.48 -18.77
N THR A 600 2.23 -16.45 -19.58
CA THR A 600 3.14 -16.59 -20.73
C THR A 600 4.57 -16.21 -20.39
N HIS A 601 4.77 -15.14 -19.61
CA HIS A 601 6.12 -14.59 -19.37
C HIS A 601 6.67 -14.99 -18.01
N PHE A 602 5.98 -14.62 -16.92
CA PHE A 602 6.46 -14.80 -15.55
C PHE A 602 6.70 -16.28 -15.22
N LEU A 603 5.70 -17.15 -15.45
CA LEU A 603 5.80 -18.59 -15.16
C LEU A 603 6.91 -19.29 -15.96
N ASN A 604 7.16 -18.85 -17.19
CA ASN A 604 8.14 -19.46 -18.09
C ASN A 604 9.53 -18.81 -17.96
N GLY A 605 9.68 -17.79 -17.12
CA GLY A 605 10.95 -17.10 -16.92
C GLY A 605 11.43 -16.30 -18.13
N THR A 606 10.51 -15.70 -18.86
CA THR A 606 10.80 -14.84 -20.01
C THR A 606 10.32 -13.40 -19.76
N SER A 607 10.82 -12.46 -20.56
CA SER A 607 10.34 -11.07 -20.58
C SER A 607 9.36 -10.85 -21.72
N VAL A 608 8.55 -9.80 -21.63
CA VAL A 608 7.74 -9.31 -22.75
C VAL A 608 8.70 -8.88 -23.88
N ALA A 609 8.53 -9.46 -25.07
CA ALA A 609 9.38 -9.18 -26.22
C ALA A 609 9.25 -7.73 -26.72
N SER A 610 10.28 -7.25 -27.44
CA SER A 610 10.29 -5.95 -28.13
C SER A 610 9.43 -5.92 -29.36
#